data_AF-A0AAW3KB04-F1
#
_entry.id   AF-A0AAW3KB04-F1
#
_cell.length_a   1.000
_cell.length_b   1.000
_cell.length_c   1.000
_cell.angle_alpha   90.00
_cell.angle_beta   90.00
_cell.angle_gamma   90.00
#
_symmetry.space_group_name_H-M   'P 1'
#
loop_
_entity.id
_entity.type
_entity.pdbx_description
1 polymer ?
#
loop_
_entity_poly.entity_id
_entity_poly.type
_entity_poly.pdbx_seq_one_letter_code
_entity_poly.pdbx_strand_id
1 'polypeptide(L)'
;MHIFSLPAGHFRPGRTVLIALVLALFVAGCASVPPPNDSMNMAQTQLQMARDAGAADYAPVDLGFAQDKFQLAQSAMAERKYADAASLAEESRADAELAQAKARLGAARAQIQSKMQENSRLRAQGEAAAAAAQAPTPAPAPPASNAQPTEDMPAPPSSALSSPAGDGFQTVPDNAQQPAVDPAGGQP
;
A
#
# COMPACT_ATOMS: atom_id res chain seq x y z
N MET A 1 49.11 -60.72 0.82
CA MET A 1 48.88 -61.14 2.22
C MET A 1 48.95 -59.91 3.13
N HIS A 2 47.81 -59.31 3.50
CA HIS A 2 47.72 -58.46 4.69
C HIS A 2 46.32 -58.64 5.28
N ILE A 3 46.29 -59.35 6.40
CA ILE A 3 45.11 -59.65 7.20
C ILE A 3 44.96 -58.47 8.16
N PHE A 4 43.87 -57.73 8.04
CA PHE A 4 43.56 -56.58 8.88
C PHE A 4 43.05 -57.10 10.24
N SER A 5 43.93 -57.14 11.25
CA SER A 5 43.54 -57.48 12.62
C SER A 5 42.77 -56.33 13.27
N LEU A 6 41.52 -56.57 13.68
CA LEU A 6 40.79 -55.67 14.57
C LEU A 6 41.27 -55.87 16.02
N PRO A 7 41.54 -54.79 16.78
CA PRO A 7 41.82 -54.90 18.20
C PRO A 7 40.53 -55.18 18.98
N ALA A 8 40.58 -56.18 19.86
CA ALA A 8 39.53 -56.46 20.83
C ALA A 8 39.47 -55.35 21.89
N GLY A 9 38.56 -54.39 21.69
CA GLY A 9 38.25 -53.33 22.64
C GLY A 9 37.42 -53.87 23.80
N HIS A 10 37.95 -53.78 25.03
CA HIS A 10 37.19 -54.06 26.24
C HIS A 10 36.11 -52.97 26.44
N PHE A 11 34.87 -53.28 26.06
CA PHE A 11 33.72 -52.42 26.30
C PHE A 11 33.42 -52.38 27.80
N ARG A 12 33.82 -51.28 28.46
CA ARG A 12 33.44 -51.02 29.85
C ARG A 12 31.92 -50.81 29.88
N PRO A 13 31.13 -51.61 30.64
CA PRO A 13 29.67 -51.58 30.59
C PRO A 13 29.08 -50.22 31.00
N GLY A 14 29.80 -49.41 31.78
CA GLY A 14 29.39 -48.04 32.10
C GLY A 14 29.46 -47.06 30.92
N ARG A 15 30.35 -47.31 29.94
CA ARG A 15 30.52 -46.44 28.76
C ARG A 15 29.42 -46.68 27.73
N THR A 16 28.94 -47.93 27.60
CA THR A 16 27.79 -48.28 26.77
C THR A 16 26.47 -47.77 27.35
N VAL A 17 26.29 -47.78 28.67
CA VAL A 17 25.09 -47.23 29.33
C VAL A 17 25.01 -45.71 29.16
N LEU A 18 26.13 -44.99 29.28
CA LEU A 18 26.18 -43.55 29.04
C LEU A 18 25.86 -43.19 27.58
N ILE A 19 26.42 -43.92 26.63
CA ILE A 19 26.15 -43.70 25.20
C ILE A 19 24.67 -43.99 24.88
N ALA A 20 24.10 -45.07 25.43
CA ALA A 20 22.68 -45.39 25.25
C ALA A 20 21.76 -44.34 25.87
N LEU A 21 22.10 -43.78 27.03
CA LEU A 21 21.34 -42.71 27.69
C LEU A 21 21.37 -41.40 26.88
N VAL A 22 22.53 -41.03 26.33
CA VAL A 22 22.67 -39.85 25.46
C VAL A 22 21.89 -40.03 24.16
N LEU A 23 21.94 -41.22 23.55
CA LEU A 23 21.13 -41.55 22.38
C LEU A 23 19.61 -41.51 22.68
N ALA A 24 19.18 -42.01 23.85
CA ALA A 24 17.78 -41.96 24.26
C ALA A 24 17.27 -40.52 24.47
N LEU A 25 18.09 -39.63 25.03
CA LEU A 25 17.79 -38.20 25.17
C LEU A 25 17.69 -37.48 23.81
N PHE A 26 18.51 -37.87 22.83
CA PHE A 26 18.42 -37.34 21.46
C PHE A 26 17.13 -37.77 20.74
N VAL A 27 16.63 -38.98 20.99
CA VAL A 27 15.37 -39.47 20.39
C VAL A 27 14.14 -38.87 21.09
N ALA A 28 14.21 -38.62 22.40
CA ALA A 28 13.12 -37.98 23.15
C ALA A 28 12.87 -36.51 22.75
N GLY A 29 13.86 -35.84 22.14
CA GLY A 29 13.72 -34.46 21.64
C GLY A 29 12.96 -34.31 20.32
N CYS A 30 12.72 -35.38 19.57
CA CYS A 30 12.02 -35.33 18.27
C CYS A 30 10.56 -35.80 18.30
N ALA A 31 10.04 -36.27 19.45
CA ALA A 31 8.68 -36.80 19.55
C ALA A 31 7.64 -35.78 20.06
N SER A 32 8.05 -34.57 20.44
CA SER A 32 7.17 -33.55 21.02
C SER A 32 7.44 -32.16 20.43
N VAL A 33 7.37 -32.02 19.10
CA VAL A 33 7.30 -30.69 18.48
C VAL A 33 5.88 -30.18 18.67
N PRO A 34 5.63 -29.17 19.52
CA PRO A 34 4.30 -28.60 19.68
C PRO A 34 3.88 -27.87 18.38
N PRO A 35 2.57 -27.68 18.14
CA PRO A 35 2.10 -26.89 17.01
C PRO A 35 2.69 -25.47 17.00
N PRO A 36 3.27 -25.01 15.88
CA PRO A 36 4.00 -23.74 15.79
C PRO A 36 3.07 -22.54 15.56
N ASN A 37 2.06 -22.37 16.43
CA ASN A 37 1.01 -21.34 16.29
C ASN A 37 1.56 -19.91 16.24
N ASP A 38 2.65 -19.64 16.96
CA ASP A 38 3.29 -18.33 17.00
C ASP A 38 3.84 -17.94 15.62
N SER A 39 4.63 -18.81 14.98
CA SER A 39 5.16 -18.59 13.62
C SER A 39 4.05 -18.41 12.59
N MET A 40 2.97 -19.21 12.67
CA MET A 40 1.81 -19.10 11.80
C MET A 40 1.12 -17.74 11.94
N ASN A 41 0.94 -17.26 13.16
CA ASN A 41 0.31 -15.98 13.45
C ASN A 41 1.19 -14.80 13.00
N MET A 42 2.52 -14.88 13.20
CA MET A 42 3.46 -13.88 12.72
C MET A 42 3.43 -13.78 11.18
N ALA A 43 3.48 -14.92 10.48
CA ALA A 43 3.39 -14.96 9.02
C ALA A 43 2.06 -14.38 8.51
N GLN A 44 0.94 -14.74 9.13
CA GLN A 44 -0.37 -14.21 8.77
C GLN A 44 -0.47 -12.70 8.98
N THR A 45 0.02 -12.20 10.11
CA THR A 45 0.06 -10.76 10.42
C THR A 45 0.92 -10.02 9.40
N GLN A 46 2.08 -10.57 9.05
CA GLN A 46 2.98 -9.95 8.10
C GLN A 46 2.43 -9.94 6.67
N LEU A 47 1.70 -10.99 6.28
CA LEU A 47 0.94 -11.01 5.03
C LEU A 47 -0.15 -9.94 4.98
N GLN A 48 -0.85 -9.68 6.09
CA GLN A 48 -1.80 -8.56 6.18
C GLN A 48 -1.08 -7.21 6.00
N MET A 49 0.00 -6.98 6.75
CA MET A 49 0.78 -5.75 6.64
C MET A 49 1.34 -5.49 5.23
N ALA A 50 1.75 -6.56 4.53
CA ALA A 50 2.17 -6.46 3.13
C ALA A 50 1.02 -6.06 2.20
N ARG A 51 -0.18 -6.66 2.38
CA ARG A 51 -1.38 -6.29 1.61
C ARG A 51 -1.79 -4.84 1.88
N ASP A 52 -1.82 -4.43 3.14
CA ASP A 52 -2.16 -3.07 3.55
C ASP A 52 -1.17 -2.03 3.00
N ALA A 53 0.10 -2.42 2.85
CA ALA A 53 1.11 -1.59 2.21
C ALA A 53 0.96 -1.50 0.67
N GLY A 54 -0.02 -2.16 0.07
CA GLY A 54 -0.25 -2.17 -1.39
C GLY A 54 0.68 -3.11 -2.15
N ALA A 55 1.17 -4.19 -1.52
CA ALA A 55 2.09 -5.10 -2.19
C ALA A 55 1.51 -5.79 -3.43
N ALA A 56 0.18 -5.89 -3.56
CA ALA A 56 -0.46 -6.39 -4.78
C ALA A 56 -0.12 -5.53 -6.01
N ASP A 57 0.02 -4.22 -5.84
CA ASP A 57 0.28 -3.28 -6.94
C ASP A 57 1.78 -3.10 -7.20
N TYR A 58 2.56 -3.04 -6.12
CA TYR A 58 3.96 -2.64 -6.17
C TYR A 58 4.96 -3.80 -6.05
N ALA A 59 4.54 -4.96 -5.53
CA ALA A 59 5.38 -6.14 -5.32
C ALA A 59 4.60 -7.48 -5.46
N PRO A 60 3.84 -7.70 -6.56
CA PRO A 60 2.90 -8.83 -6.67
C PRO A 60 3.60 -10.19 -6.62
N VAL A 61 4.82 -10.27 -7.16
CA VAL A 61 5.59 -11.52 -7.21
C VAL A 61 6.02 -11.96 -5.81
N ASP A 62 6.60 -11.06 -5.02
CA ASP A 62 7.03 -11.35 -3.65
C ASP A 62 5.83 -11.66 -2.75
N LEU A 63 4.72 -10.93 -2.92
CA LEU A 63 3.48 -11.20 -2.20
C LEU A 63 2.91 -12.58 -2.57
N GLY A 64 3.01 -13.00 -3.83
CA GLY A 64 2.63 -14.34 -4.29
C GLY A 64 3.44 -15.43 -3.60
N PHE A 65 4.77 -15.32 -3.60
CA PHE A 65 5.64 -16.28 -2.90
C PHE A 65 5.31 -16.41 -1.42
N ALA A 66 5.07 -15.28 -0.74
CA ALA A 66 4.67 -15.30 0.66
C ALA A 66 3.34 -16.05 0.87
N GLN A 67 2.35 -15.84 0.00
CA GLN A 67 1.05 -16.51 0.08
C GLN A 67 1.15 -18.00 -0.20
N ASP A 68 1.91 -18.39 -1.21
CA ASP A 68 2.09 -19.80 -1.60
C ASP A 68 2.78 -20.58 -0.48
N LYS A 69 3.84 -20.02 0.11
CA LYS A 69 4.53 -20.65 1.26
C LYS A 69 3.63 -20.72 2.50
N PHE A 70 2.78 -19.72 2.74
CA PHE A 70 1.82 -19.78 3.85
C PHE A 70 0.76 -20.86 3.63
N GLN A 71 0.30 -21.06 2.40
CA GLN A 71 -0.59 -22.17 2.06
C GLN A 71 0.09 -23.52 2.28
N LEU A 72 1.36 -23.66 1.87
CA LEU A 72 2.13 -24.87 2.14
C LEU A 72 2.32 -25.07 3.64
N ALA A 73 2.58 -24.02 4.42
CA ALA A 73 2.66 -24.08 5.88
C ALA A 73 1.35 -24.57 6.51
N GLN A 74 0.20 -24.09 6.03
CA GLN A 74 -1.12 -24.55 6.47
C GLN A 74 -1.37 -26.02 6.15
N SER A 75 -0.94 -26.50 4.96
CA SER A 75 -1.01 -27.94 4.65
C SER A 75 -0.11 -28.78 5.55
N ALA A 76 1.12 -28.34 5.82
CA ALA A 76 2.03 -29.01 6.74
C ALA A 76 1.46 -29.04 8.18
N MET A 77 0.81 -27.97 8.63
CA MET A 77 0.07 -27.93 9.90
C MET A 77 -1.04 -28.99 9.95
N ALA A 78 -1.84 -29.10 8.89
CA ALA A 78 -2.93 -30.07 8.79
C ALA A 78 -2.40 -31.52 8.80
N GLU A 79 -1.25 -31.75 8.18
CA GLU A 79 -0.54 -33.03 8.16
C GLU A 79 0.27 -33.30 9.45
N ARG A 80 0.23 -32.39 10.43
CA ARG A 80 1.00 -32.45 11.69
C ARG A 80 2.52 -32.48 11.49
N LYS A 81 3.00 -32.00 10.34
CA LYS A 81 4.41 -31.76 10.04
C LYS A 81 4.85 -30.41 10.61
N TYR A 82 4.88 -30.32 11.94
CA TYR A 82 5.05 -29.05 12.65
C TYR A 82 6.39 -28.35 12.39
N ALA A 83 7.47 -29.10 12.20
CA ALA A 83 8.78 -28.52 11.86
C ALA A 83 8.76 -27.86 10.47
N ASP A 84 8.19 -28.55 9.47
CA ASP A 84 8.05 -28.02 8.11
C ASP A 84 7.11 -26.81 8.09
N ALA A 85 5.99 -26.89 8.81
CA ALA A 85 5.06 -25.77 8.97
C ALA A 85 5.73 -24.51 9.55
N ALA A 86 6.55 -24.67 10.60
CA ALA A 86 7.27 -23.56 11.20
C ALA A 86 8.27 -22.93 10.22
N SER A 87 9.03 -23.77 9.49
CA SER A 87 9.99 -23.29 8.48
C SER A 87 9.29 -22.52 7.36
N LEU A 88 8.22 -23.08 6.81
CA LEU A 88 7.46 -22.48 5.72
C LEU A 88 6.76 -21.18 6.15
N ALA A 89 6.24 -21.12 7.38
CA ALA A 89 5.65 -19.91 7.93
C ALA A 89 6.70 -18.80 8.07
N GLU A 90 7.91 -19.13 8.54
CA GLU A 90 9.00 -18.17 8.66
C GLU A 90 9.50 -17.67 7.30
N GLU A 91 9.63 -18.55 6.30
CA GLU A 91 9.95 -18.14 4.94
C GLU A 91 8.86 -17.26 4.33
N SER A 92 7.59 -17.60 4.56
CA SER A 92 6.44 -16.78 4.15
C SER A 92 6.49 -15.39 4.80
N ARG A 93 6.82 -15.32 6.09
CA ARG A 93 6.98 -14.06 6.83
C ARG A 93 8.06 -13.20 6.20
N ALA A 94 9.24 -13.77 5.92
CA ALA A 94 10.35 -13.05 5.29
C ALA A 94 9.99 -12.53 3.89
N ASP A 95 9.32 -13.33 3.07
CA ASP A 95 8.85 -12.90 1.74
C ASP A 95 7.79 -11.78 1.85
N ALA A 96 6.89 -11.85 2.84
CA ALA A 96 5.91 -10.82 3.10
C ALA A 96 6.55 -9.51 3.61
N GLU A 97 7.60 -9.57 4.43
CA GLU A 97 8.40 -8.40 4.83
C GLU A 97 9.06 -7.74 3.61
N LEU A 98 9.63 -8.55 2.72
CA LEU A 98 10.21 -8.08 1.46
C LEU A 98 9.16 -7.40 0.58
N ALA A 99 8.01 -8.04 0.40
CA ALA A 99 6.89 -7.50 -0.36
C ALA A 99 6.40 -6.17 0.22
N GLN A 100 6.22 -6.09 1.54
CA GLN A 100 5.84 -4.85 2.24
C GLN A 100 6.86 -3.74 2.02
N ALA A 101 8.16 -4.03 2.17
CA ALA A 101 9.22 -3.03 2.00
C ALA A 101 9.26 -2.49 0.56
N LYS A 102 9.17 -3.39 -0.44
CA LYS A 102 9.07 -3.03 -1.85
C LYS A 102 7.81 -2.21 -2.13
N ALA A 103 6.68 -2.56 -1.51
CA ALA A 103 5.44 -1.83 -1.68
C ALA A 103 5.51 -0.39 -1.17
N ARG A 104 6.02 -0.21 0.05
CA ARG A 104 6.26 1.12 0.62
C ARG A 104 7.18 1.96 -0.25
N LEU A 105 8.24 1.35 -0.79
CA LEU A 105 9.16 2.03 -1.71
C LEU A 105 8.47 2.42 -3.03
N GLY A 106 7.68 1.53 -3.62
CA GLY A 106 6.91 1.79 -4.83
C GLY A 106 5.92 2.95 -4.63
N ALA A 107 5.14 2.89 -3.55
CA ALA A 107 4.20 3.94 -3.18
C ALA A 107 4.89 5.29 -2.94
N ALA A 108 6.03 5.30 -2.23
CA ALA A 108 6.79 6.52 -2.01
C ALA A 108 7.30 7.14 -3.32
N ARG A 109 7.80 6.30 -4.25
CA ARG A 109 8.24 6.77 -5.58
C ARG A 109 7.09 7.35 -6.39
N ALA A 110 5.92 6.71 -6.37
CA ALA A 110 4.73 7.22 -7.05
C ALA A 110 4.30 8.60 -6.49
N GLN A 111 4.31 8.74 -5.16
CA GLN A 111 4.00 10.03 -4.51
C GLN A 111 5.01 11.12 -4.87
N ILE A 112 6.31 10.80 -4.90
CA ILE A 112 7.36 11.76 -5.31
C ILE A 112 7.11 12.22 -6.75
N GLN A 113 6.85 11.29 -7.68
CA GLN A 113 6.57 11.65 -9.07
C GLN A 113 5.34 12.54 -9.20
N SER A 114 4.24 12.23 -8.51
CA SER A 114 3.04 13.05 -8.51
C SER A 114 3.33 14.48 -8.01
N LYS A 115 4.05 14.61 -6.90
CA LYS A 115 4.42 15.92 -6.34
C LYS A 115 5.35 16.70 -7.27
N MET A 116 6.28 16.04 -7.94
CA MET A 116 7.17 16.68 -8.91
C MET A 116 6.40 17.20 -10.13
N GLN A 117 5.45 16.42 -10.65
CA GLN A 117 4.58 16.84 -11.74
C GLN A 117 3.74 18.04 -11.32
N GLU A 118 3.12 18.00 -10.14
CA GLU A 118 2.36 19.13 -9.62
C GLU A 118 3.23 20.39 -9.44
N ASN A 119 4.44 20.25 -8.89
CA ASN A 119 5.36 21.37 -8.72
C ASN A 119 5.76 22.00 -10.08
N SER A 120 6.06 21.18 -11.09
CA SER A 120 6.36 21.66 -12.44
C SER A 120 5.18 22.38 -13.08
N ARG A 121 3.96 21.85 -12.88
CA ARG A 121 2.72 22.45 -13.37
C ARG A 121 2.48 23.82 -12.74
N LEU A 122 2.71 23.96 -11.44
CA LEU A 122 2.57 25.23 -10.73
C LEU A 122 3.61 26.26 -11.20
N ARG A 123 4.85 25.84 -11.44
CA ARG A 123 5.90 26.72 -11.99
C ARG A 123 5.56 27.24 -13.38
N ALA A 124 5.14 26.35 -14.29
CA ALA A 124 4.74 26.75 -15.64
C ALA A 124 3.55 27.73 -15.63
N GLN A 125 2.57 27.53 -14.74
CA GLN A 125 1.46 28.47 -14.55
C GLN A 125 1.95 29.84 -14.04
N GLY A 126 2.87 29.86 -13.08
CA GLY A 126 3.46 31.09 -12.56
C GLY A 126 4.23 31.86 -13.64
N GLU A 127 5.01 31.17 -14.47
CA GLU A 127 5.73 31.75 -15.61
C GLU A 127 4.76 32.29 -16.68
N ALA A 128 3.71 31.56 -17.02
CA ALA A 128 2.69 32.00 -17.96
C ALA A 128 1.91 33.23 -17.46
N ALA A 129 1.57 33.27 -16.16
CA ALA A 129 0.93 34.42 -15.54
C ALA A 129 1.85 35.65 -15.53
N ALA A 130 3.14 35.47 -15.25
CA ALA A 130 4.13 36.54 -15.31
C ALA A 130 4.34 37.06 -16.75
N ALA A 131 4.33 36.17 -17.75
CA ALA A 131 4.41 36.54 -19.16
C ALA A 131 3.16 37.30 -19.63
N ALA A 132 1.97 36.88 -19.21
CA ALA A 132 0.72 37.58 -19.51
C ALA A 132 0.67 38.98 -18.88
N ALA A 133 1.23 39.17 -17.68
CA ALA A 133 1.34 40.48 -17.04
C ALA A 133 2.35 41.42 -17.72
N GLN A 134 3.37 40.86 -18.38
CA GLN A 134 4.38 41.61 -19.13
C GLN A 134 4.02 41.83 -20.60
N ALA A 135 2.95 41.19 -21.09
CA ALA A 135 2.45 41.45 -22.42
C ALA A 135 2.03 42.93 -22.51
N PRO A 136 2.46 43.67 -23.55
CA PRO A 136 1.96 45.02 -23.75
C PRO A 136 0.44 44.95 -23.82
N THR A 137 -0.24 45.83 -23.07
CA THR A 137 -1.68 46.01 -23.22
C THR A 137 -1.95 46.16 -24.72
N PRO A 138 -2.82 45.33 -25.33
CA PRO A 138 -3.20 45.58 -26.70
C PRO A 138 -3.69 47.02 -26.72
N ALA A 139 -3.03 47.86 -27.53
CA ALA A 139 -3.45 49.24 -27.74
C ALA A 139 -4.96 49.21 -27.96
N PRO A 140 -5.74 50.15 -27.40
CA PRO A 140 -7.18 50.15 -27.57
C PRO A 140 -7.45 50.00 -29.06
N ALA A 141 -8.09 48.90 -29.44
CA ALA A 141 -8.41 48.65 -30.83
C ALA A 141 -9.07 49.93 -31.36
N PRO A 142 -8.64 50.47 -32.52
CA PRO A 142 -9.40 51.56 -33.14
C PRO A 142 -10.86 51.08 -33.20
N PRO A 143 -11.85 51.93 -32.88
CA PRO A 143 -13.24 51.51 -32.92
C PRO A 143 -13.46 50.89 -34.30
N ALA A 144 -13.74 49.59 -34.32
CA ALA A 144 -14.10 48.90 -35.54
C ALA A 144 -15.35 49.62 -36.03
N SER A 145 -15.15 50.53 -37.00
CA SER A 145 -16.20 51.23 -37.71
C SER A 145 -16.82 50.23 -38.67
N ASN A 146 -17.45 49.19 -38.12
CA ASN A 146 -18.48 48.46 -38.83
C ASN A 146 -19.77 49.26 -38.63
N ALA A 147 -19.87 50.36 -39.38
CA ALA A 147 -21.15 50.90 -39.75
C ALA A 147 -21.88 49.78 -40.55
N GLN A 148 -22.65 48.96 -39.85
CA GLN A 148 -23.68 48.19 -40.50
C GLN A 148 -24.72 49.21 -40.99
N PRO A 149 -25.06 49.24 -42.29
CA PRO A 149 -26.15 50.07 -42.77
C PRO A 149 -27.41 49.70 -41.99
N THR A 150 -28.04 50.68 -41.35
CA THR A 150 -29.40 50.55 -40.82
C THR A 150 -30.33 50.34 -42.00
N GLU A 151 -30.51 49.09 -42.42
CA GLU A 151 -31.66 48.71 -43.24
C GLU A 151 -32.91 48.81 -42.38
N ASP A 152 -33.83 49.64 -42.86
CA ASP A 152 -35.16 49.89 -42.33
C ASP A 152 -35.94 48.57 -42.26
N MET A 153 -36.14 48.03 -41.06
CA MET A 153 -36.90 46.82 -40.82
C MET A 153 -38.19 47.18 -40.07
N PRO A 154 -39.38 46.88 -40.61
CA PRO A 154 -40.63 47.14 -39.91
C PRO A 154 -40.75 46.26 -38.65
N ALA A 155 -41.34 46.82 -37.59
CA ALA A 155 -41.49 46.17 -36.30
C ALA A 155 -42.22 44.79 -36.42
N PRO A 156 -41.75 43.74 -35.73
CA PRO A 156 -42.51 42.50 -35.61
C PRO A 156 -43.73 42.71 -34.70
N PRO A 157 -44.89 42.07 -34.98
CA PRO A 157 -46.04 42.11 -34.09
C PRO A 157 -45.72 41.39 -32.78
N SER A 158 -45.99 42.07 -31.66
CA SER A 158 -46.02 41.54 -30.31
C SER A 158 -46.61 40.12 -30.28
N SER A 159 -45.79 39.12 -29.96
CA SER A 159 -46.23 37.73 -29.83
C SER A 159 -45.77 37.14 -28.50
N ALA A 160 -46.75 37.12 -27.59
CA ALA A 160 -47.02 36.20 -26.49
C ALA A 160 -45.89 35.70 -25.57
N LEU A 161 -45.99 36.10 -24.30
CA LEU A 161 -45.52 35.37 -23.12
C LEU A 161 -46.02 33.92 -23.15
N SER A 162 -45.11 32.96 -23.34
CA SER A 162 -45.33 31.56 -22.99
C SER A 162 -44.56 31.23 -21.71
N SER A 163 -45.29 31.08 -20.60
CA SER A 163 -44.76 30.57 -19.33
C SER A 163 -44.60 29.05 -19.41
N PRO A 164 -43.44 28.46 -19.06
CA PRO A 164 -43.40 27.05 -18.73
C PRO A 164 -43.95 26.85 -17.31
N ALA A 165 -44.91 25.92 -17.21
CA ALA A 165 -45.44 25.41 -15.95
C ALA A 165 -44.32 24.72 -15.13
N GLY A 166 -44.49 24.77 -13.82
CA GLY A 166 -43.42 24.60 -12.84
C GLY A 166 -42.81 23.22 -12.71
N ASP A 167 -41.62 23.20 -12.11
CA ASP A 167 -41.28 22.24 -11.06
C ASP A 167 -40.09 22.78 -10.22
N GLY A 168 -40.30 22.83 -8.91
CA GLY A 168 -39.31 22.79 -7.83
C GLY A 168 -38.12 23.78 -7.81
N PHE A 169 -38.21 24.81 -6.96
CA PHE A 169 -37.02 25.41 -6.34
C PHE A 169 -36.41 24.40 -5.35
N GLN A 170 -35.19 23.91 -5.59
CA GLN A 170 -34.36 23.34 -4.53
C GLN A 170 -33.44 24.43 -3.97
N THR A 171 -33.68 24.77 -2.72
CA THR A 171 -32.84 25.64 -1.89
C THR A 171 -31.54 24.92 -1.53
N VAL A 172 -30.41 25.57 -1.82
CA VAL A 172 -29.08 25.17 -1.36
C VAL A 172 -29.00 25.31 0.18
N PRO A 173 -28.51 24.31 0.93
CA PRO A 173 -28.22 24.48 2.34
C PRO A 173 -26.93 25.28 2.55
N ASP A 174 -27.07 26.42 3.20
CA ASP A 174 -26.00 27.19 3.82
C ASP A 174 -25.53 26.43 5.08
N ASN A 175 -24.27 25.99 5.14
CA ASN A 175 -23.69 25.51 6.39
C ASN A 175 -22.26 26.03 6.52
N ALA A 176 -22.17 27.34 6.79
CA ALA A 176 -20.99 27.99 7.31
C ALA A 176 -20.79 27.60 8.79
N GLN A 177 -19.97 26.59 9.05
CA GLN A 177 -19.37 26.38 10.37
C GLN A 177 -17.97 27.03 10.39
N GLN A 178 -17.92 28.30 10.81
CA GLN A 178 -16.69 28.96 11.24
C GLN A 178 -16.26 28.41 12.61
N PRO A 179 -14.99 28.02 12.81
CA PRO A 179 -14.46 27.77 14.15
C PRO A 179 -14.26 29.09 14.90
N ALA A 180 -14.92 29.22 16.05
CA ALA A 180 -14.71 30.32 16.98
C ALA A 180 -13.31 30.24 17.61
N VAL A 181 -12.62 31.37 17.60
CA VAL A 181 -11.36 31.63 18.31
C VAL A 181 -11.73 32.25 19.65
N ASP A 182 -11.52 31.53 20.75
CA ASP A 182 -11.66 32.08 22.11
C ASP A 182 -10.36 32.78 22.56
N PRO A 183 -10.42 34.03 23.04
CA PRO A 183 -9.34 34.66 23.79
C PRO A 183 -9.75 34.80 25.26
N ALA A 184 -9.26 33.93 26.13
CA ALA A 184 -9.27 34.15 27.58
C ALA A 184 -8.06 33.50 28.25
N GLY A 185 -7.09 34.34 28.62
CA GLY A 185 -5.99 33.97 29.50
C GLY A 185 -6.44 33.92 30.97
N GLY A 186 -5.69 33.19 31.79
CA GLY A 186 -5.86 33.20 33.25
C GLY A 186 -5.23 32.01 33.96
N GLN A 187 -3.92 32.09 34.18
CA GLN A 187 -3.18 31.44 35.29
C GLN A 187 -3.81 31.80 36.66
N PRO A 188 -3.47 31.16 37.81
CA PRO A 188 -2.24 30.44 38.17
C PRO A 188 -2.29 28.91 38.14
#